data_AF-A0A8B3L2U1-F1
#
_entry.id   AF-A0A8B3L2U1-F1
#
_cell.length_a   1.000
_cell.length_b   1.000
_cell.length_c   1.000
_cell.angle_alpha   90.00
_cell.angle_beta   90.00
_cell.angle_gamma   90.00
#
_symmetry.space_group_name_H-M   'P 1'
#
loop_
_entity.id
_entity.type
_entity.pdbx_description
1 polymer ?
#
loop_
_entity_poly.entity_id
_entity_poly.type
_entity_poly.pdbx_seq_one_letter_code
_entity_poly.pdbx_strand_id
1 'polypeptide(L)'
;MNALIPRNTIEQIVAYRDAAVAAYHGAFASIEQADRELKKAAALWKAAAGDHACSRYGDRDNREVRAFFEAVDLPDAEQWKRTAIRLIDISCWHYLVQMTDLEILMDKHAKDELRDTLRWVPERYDHRHGDGKELVNLDEIMGIPPVTVDNVYATIDKWAGESEMIFRRGIATAFSKLDRRFRSHDGFKVGSRMILPYAFDRDHGNVTWGGIWETVRDIERTFSILDGKKPTYNSTENQVRAERRGFQPQQSEHHGEYFRIVAYKNGNAHLWFTRDDLVERVNKMLAEYYGEVIGDGQTREQDDLFRNRKTSPAKNFGFFPTPDEAADELLKGIPIMQASDAPRLRILEPSAGTGNLARRCLSSIDDFADHYGYGDEARTDRWRKEYRFDNQVDCVELQPALAAALEAQRIYRKVYATDFLALRPAVTGKYDRIIMNPPFDMERDIDHVVHALDFLEDGGCLAAIMSAGTEFRETRKAIAFRVLIEKLNGQFRYLPHGSFAEVGTYVNTVTVKLWKDGRKNYF
;
A
#
# COMPACT_ATOMS: atom_id res chain seq x y z
N MET A 1 -4.27 20.06 -8.38
CA MET A 1 -4.09 19.10 -9.49
C MET A 1 -5.02 19.52 -10.61
N ASN A 2 -4.47 20.01 -11.74
CA ASN A 2 -5.26 20.36 -12.93
C ASN A 2 -5.77 19.07 -13.59
N ALA A 3 -6.97 19.16 -14.16
CA ALA A 3 -7.80 18.08 -14.69
C ALA A 3 -7.04 16.92 -15.35
N LEU A 4 -7.23 15.70 -14.82
CA LEU A 4 -6.88 14.44 -15.47
C LEU A 4 -7.71 14.30 -16.76
N ILE A 5 -7.18 14.84 -17.87
CA ILE A 5 -7.69 14.79 -19.26
C ILE A 5 -9.17 15.20 -19.46
N PRO A 6 -9.43 16.28 -20.22
CA PRO A 6 -10.78 16.65 -20.62
C PRO A 6 -11.53 15.52 -21.36
N ARG A 7 -12.82 15.31 -21.04
CA ARG A 7 -13.66 14.24 -21.62
C ARG A 7 -13.69 14.22 -23.14
N ASN A 8 -13.79 15.39 -23.74
CA ASN A 8 -13.75 15.58 -25.18
C ASN A 8 -12.46 15.04 -25.82
N THR A 9 -11.33 15.09 -25.11
CA THR A 9 -10.07 14.52 -25.57
C THR A 9 -10.11 12.99 -25.57
N ILE A 10 -10.66 12.37 -24.51
CA ILE A 10 -10.80 10.90 -24.42
C ILE A 10 -11.77 10.40 -25.50
N GLU A 11 -12.92 11.05 -25.65
CA GLU A 11 -13.90 10.73 -26.70
C GLU A 11 -13.27 10.81 -28.09
N GLN A 12 -12.42 11.80 -28.33
CA GLN A 12 -11.70 11.94 -29.60
C GLN A 12 -10.67 10.81 -29.81
N ILE A 13 -9.92 10.41 -28.79
CA ILE A 13 -8.97 9.28 -28.87
C ILE A 13 -9.73 7.99 -29.19
N VAL A 14 -10.83 7.71 -28.49
CA VAL A 14 -11.67 6.53 -28.72
C VAL A 14 -12.24 6.53 -30.14
N ALA A 15 -12.72 7.68 -30.61
CA ALA A 15 -13.23 7.81 -31.98
C ALA A 15 -12.16 7.50 -33.04
N TYR A 16 -10.93 8.01 -32.87
CA TYR A 16 -9.83 7.68 -33.79
C TYR A 16 -9.42 6.22 -33.71
N ARG A 17 -9.42 5.65 -32.51
CA ARG A 17 -9.14 4.22 -32.28
C ARG A 17 -10.15 3.34 -33.03
N ASP A 18 -11.44 3.63 -32.89
CA ASP A 18 -12.50 2.84 -33.54
C ASP A 18 -12.47 3.00 -35.07
N ALA A 19 -12.20 4.22 -35.56
CA ALA A 19 -12.00 4.46 -36.98
C ALA A 19 -10.80 3.69 -37.54
N ALA A 20 -9.69 3.62 -36.80
CA ALA A 20 -8.51 2.83 -37.20
C ALA A 20 -8.81 1.33 -37.25
N VAL A 21 -9.47 0.79 -36.22
CA VAL A 21 -9.88 -0.63 -36.20
C VAL A 21 -10.78 -0.95 -37.39
N ALA A 22 -11.79 -0.12 -37.66
CA ALA A 22 -12.67 -0.28 -38.81
C ALA A 22 -11.90 -0.26 -40.15
N ALA A 23 -10.93 0.64 -40.29
CA ALA A 23 -10.09 0.72 -41.48
C ALA A 23 -9.22 -0.53 -41.68
N TYR A 24 -8.60 -1.07 -40.62
CA TYR A 24 -7.82 -2.31 -40.69
C TYR A 24 -8.69 -3.54 -41.01
N HIS A 25 -9.92 -3.59 -40.50
CA HIS A 25 -10.88 -4.63 -40.88
C HIS A 25 -11.29 -4.51 -42.35
N GLY A 26 -11.53 -3.30 -42.84
CA GLY A 26 -11.82 -3.04 -44.26
C GLY A 26 -10.65 -3.37 -45.19
N ALA A 27 -9.42 -3.09 -44.76
CA ALA A 27 -8.20 -3.49 -45.48
C ALA A 27 -8.10 -5.01 -45.59
N PHE A 28 -8.36 -5.75 -44.51
CA PHE A 28 -8.38 -7.22 -44.56
C PHE A 28 -9.44 -7.75 -45.53
N ALA A 29 -10.66 -7.20 -45.53
CA ALA A 29 -11.70 -7.58 -46.48
C ALA A 29 -11.27 -7.35 -47.95
N SER A 30 -10.43 -6.33 -48.18
CA SER A 30 -9.90 -6.03 -49.50
C SER A 30 -8.80 -7.03 -49.92
N ILE A 31 -7.95 -7.45 -48.97
CA ILE A 31 -6.95 -8.52 -49.16
C ILE A 31 -7.65 -9.86 -49.44
N GLU A 32 -8.70 -10.19 -48.69
CA GLU A 32 -9.50 -11.39 -48.90
C GLU A 32 -10.17 -11.38 -50.28
N GLN A 33 -10.72 -10.24 -50.71
CA GLN A 33 -11.26 -10.11 -52.05
C GLN A 33 -10.19 -10.31 -53.13
N ALA A 34 -9.00 -9.74 -52.95
CA ALA A 34 -7.89 -9.92 -53.89
C ALA A 34 -7.44 -11.38 -53.98
N ASP A 35 -7.30 -12.09 -52.85
CA ASP A 35 -6.99 -13.52 -52.80
C ASP A 35 -8.04 -14.36 -53.54
N ARG A 36 -9.34 -14.07 -53.34
CA ARG A 36 -10.44 -14.75 -54.06
C ARG A 36 -10.34 -14.57 -55.58
N GLU A 37 -10.12 -13.35 -56.06
CA GLU A 37 -10.01 -13.09 -57.50
C GLU A 37 -8.73 -13.71 -58.09
N LEU A 38 -7.61 -13.69 -57.37
CA LEU A 38 -6.38 -14.36 -57.81
C LEU A 38 -6.55 -15.87 -57.89
N LYS A 39 -7.19 -16.51 -56.91
CA LYS A 39 -7.51 -17.95 -56.94
C LYS A 39 -8.42 -18.30 -58.13
N LYS A 40 -9.40 -17.45 -58.42
CA LYS A 40 -10.27 -17.60 -59.59
C LYS A 40 -9.49 -17.45 -60.90
N ALA A 41 -8.61 -16.46 -61.02
CA ALA A 41 -7.74 -16.28 -62.17
C ALA A 41 -6.79 -17.47 -62.36
N ALA A 42 -6.21 -18.00 -61.28
CA ALA A 42 -5.36 -19.19 -61.30
C ALA A 42 -6.13 -20.43 -61.78
N ALA A 43 -7.38 -20.61 -61.34
CA ALA A 43 -8.23 -21.70 -61.82
C ALA A 43 -8.55 -21.58 -63.32
N LEU A 44 -8.82 -20.37 -63.82
CA LEU A 44 -9.04 -20.10 -65.24
C LEU A 44 -7.78 -20.34 -66.07
N TRP A 45 -6.61 -19.90 -65.60
CA TRP A 45 -5.33 -20.18 -66.22
C TRP A 45 -5.08 -21.69 -66.30
N LYS A 46 -5.34 -22.43 -65.21
CA LYS A 46 -5.25 -23.89 -65.20
C LYS A 46 -6.20 -24.54 -66.21
N ALA A 47 -7.42 -24.02 -66.36
CA ALA A 47 -8.36 -24.52 -67.35
C ALA A 47 -7.90 -24.25 -68.80
N ALA A 48 -7.27 -23.09 -69.05
CA ALA A 48 -6.77 -22.72 -70.37
C ALA A 48 -5.51 -23.50 -70.79
N ALA A 49 -4.63 -23.81 -69.83
CA ALA A 49 -3.32 -24.43 -70.09
C ALA A 49 -3.24 -25.92 -69.70
N GLY A 50 -4.28 -26.48 -69.07
CA GLY A 50 -4.30 -27.87 -68.61
C GLY A 50 -3.12 -28.22 -67.68
N ASP A 51 -2.52 -29.38 -67.89
CA ASP A 51 -1.33 -29.82 -67.15
C ASP A 51 -0.08 -28.96 -67.41
N HIS A 52 -0.14 -28.01 -68.35
CA HIS A 52 0.96 -27.12 -68.73
C HIS A 52 0.84 -25.73 -68.09
N ALA A 53 -0.12 -25.53 -67.18
CA ALA A 53 -0.29 -24.31 -66.39
C ALA A 53 0.95 -23.94 -65.54
N CYS A 54 1.86 -24.89 -65.35
CA CYS A 54 3.22 -24.64 -64.88
C CYS A 54 4.21 -25.10 -65.96
N SER A 55 4.53 -24.20 -66.88
CA SER A 55 5.53 -24.43 -67.92
C SER A 55 6.91 -24.71 -67.33
N ARG A 56 7.61 -25.73 -67.84
CA ARG A 56 9.04 -25.98 -67.55
C ARG A 56 9.97 -24.89 -68.11
N TYR A 57 9.44 -23.99 -68.94
CA TYR A 57 10.16 -22.84 -69.49
C TYR A 57 10.04 -21.57 -68.63
N GLY A 58 9.20 -21.61 -67.58
CA GLY A 58 9.10 -20.51 -66.61
C GLY A 58 10.17 -20.64 -65.52
N ASP A 59 10.98 -19.61 -65.35
CA ASP A 59 11.95 -19.53 -64.26
C ASP A 59 11.25 -19.15 -62.95
N ARG A 60 10.96 -20.14 -62.11
CA ARG A 60 10.28 -19.92 -60.81
C ARG A 60 11.16 -19.23 -59.79
N ASP A 61 12.48 -19.27 -59.95
CA ASP A 61 13.43 -18.61 -59.06
C ASP A 61 13.64 -17.14 -59.45
N ASN A 62 13.07 -16.71 -60.57
CA ASN A 62 13.05 -15.32 -60.99
C ASN A 62 12.21 -14.45 -60.03
N ARG A 63 12.80 -13.34 -59.60
CA ARG A 63 12.17 -12.39 -58.67
C ARG A 63 10.82 -11.84 -59.16
N GLU A 64 10.68 -11.58 -60.46
CA GLU A 64 9.43 -11.07 -61.05
C GLU A 64 8.32 -12.12 -60.95
N VAL A 65 8.63 -13.36 -61.32
CA VAL A 65 7.70 -14.50 -61.27
C VAL A 65 7.28 -14.79 -59.84
N ARG A 66 8.24 -14.76 -58.91
CA ARG A 66 7.97 -14.94 -57.48
C ARG A 66 7.06 -13.85 -56.92
N ALA A 67 7.36 -12.57 -57.21
CA ALA A 67 6.54 -11.45 -56.78
C ALA A 67 5.10 -11.50 -57.33
N PHE A 68 4.91 -12.06 -58.53
CA PHE A 68 3.58 -12.28 -59.09
C PHE A 68 2.76 -13.30 -58.30
N PHE A 69 3.35 -14.45 -57.94
CA PHE A 69 2.65 -15.51 -57.20
C PHE A 69 2.49 -15.20 -55.70
N GLU A 70 3.44 -14.49 -55.11
CA GLU A 70 3.42 -14.09 -53.70
C GLU A 70 2.76 -12.72 -53.49
N ALA A 71 2.04 -12.20 -54.52
CA ALA A 71 1.44 -10.86 -54.48
C ALA A 71 0.41 -10.67 -53.36
N VAL A 72 -0.28 -11.74 -52.95
CA VAL A 72 -1.23 -11.74 -51.84
C VAL A 72 -0.95 -12.95 -50.96
N ASP A 73 -0.52 -12.68 -49.72
CA ASP A 73 -0.43 -13.67 -48.66
C ASP A 73 -1.57 -13.39 -47.67
N LEU A 74 -2.61 -14.24 -47.65
CA LEU A 74 -3.81 -14.03 -46.85
C LEU A 74 -3.56 -14.54 -45.42
N PRO A 75 -3.49 -13.66 -44.40
CA PRO A 75 -3.29 -14.10 -43.03
C PRO A 75 -4.60 -14.68 -42.44
N ASP A 76 -4.49 -15.37 -41.31
CA ASP A 76 -5.66 -15.81 -40.55
C ASP A 76 -6.51 -14.60 -40.13
N ALA A 77 -7.80 -14.62 -40.48
CA ALA A 77 -8.68 -13.48 -40.33
C ALA A 77 -8.87 -13.06 -38.87
N GLU A 78 -8.98 -14.03 -37.97
CA GLU A 78 -9.24 -13.77 -36.56
C GLU A 78 -7.97 -13.30 -35.85
N GLN A 79 -6.83 -13.92 -36.16
CA GLN A 79 -5.53 -13.46 -35.69
C GLN A 79 -5.21 -12.03 -36.16
N TRP A 80 -5.47 -11.70 -37.43
CA TRP A 80 -5.23 -10.37 -37.98
C TRP A 80 -6.04 -9.30 -37.24
N LYS A 81 -7.36 -9.51 -37.10
CA LYS A 81 -8.26 -8.57 -36.42
C LYS A 81 -7.86 -8.36 -34.96
N ARG A 82 -7.60 -9.45 -34.21
CA ARG A 82 -7.14 -9.36 -32.82
C ARG A 82 -5.81 -8.60 -32.72
N THR A 83 -4.87 -8.88 -33.61
CA THR A 83 -3.56 -8.21 -33.62
C THR A 83 -3.71 -6.71 -33.85
N ALA A 84 -4.54 -6.31 -34.81
CA ALA A 84 -4.82 -4.90 -35.10
C ALA A 84 -5.40 -4.18 -33.87
N ILE A 85 -6.44 -4.74 -33.25
CA ILE A 85 -7.06 -4.21 -32.03
C ILE A 85 -6.01 -4.01 -30.93
N ARG A 86 -5.22 -5.05 -30.64
CA ARG A 86 -4.26 -5.03 -29.53
C ARG A 86 -3.14 -4.01 -29.73
N LEU A 87 -2.59 -3.89 -30.94
CA LEU A 87 -1.54 -2.92 -31.24
C LEU A 87 -2.04 -1.48 -31.10
N ILE A 88 -3.27 -1.22 -31.57
CA ILE A 88 -3.91 0.08 -31.44
C ILE A 88 -4.18 0.39 -29.96
N ASP A 89 -4.73 -0.56 -29.22
CA ASP A 89 -5.09 -0.39 -27.81
C ASP A 89 -3.85 -0.12 -26.94
N ILE A 90 -2.76 -0.89 -27.12
CA ILE A 90 -1.48 -0.65 -26.43
C ILE A 90 -0.96 0.77 -26.70
N SER A 91 -1.04 1.21 -27.95
CA SER A 91 -0.55 2.55 -28.35
C SER A 91 -1.41 3.67 -27.76
N CYS A 92 -2.74 3.48 -27.73
CA CYS A 92 -3.66 4.44 -27.11
C CYS A 92 -3.45 4.51 -25.59
N TRP A 93 -3.31 3.37 -24.91
CA TRP A 93 -3.00 3.33 -23.49
C TRP A 93 -1.67 3.99 -23.17
N HIS A 94 -0.62 3.73 -23.95
CA HIS A 94 0.66 4.39 -23.81
C HIS A 94 0.54 5.92 -23.93
N TYR A 95 -0.23 6.42 -24.91
CA TYR A 95 -0.48 7.85 -25.07
C TYR A 95 -1.27 8.45 -23.87
N LEU A 96 -2.33 7.78 -23.41
CA LEU A 96 -3.12 8.21 -22.26
C LEU A 96 -2.29 8.27 -20.96
N VAL A 97 -1.42 7.28 -20.75
CA VAL A 97 -0.48 7.26 -19.61
C VAL A 97 0.51 8.43 -19.68
N GLN A 98 1.03 8.75 -20.87
CA GLN A 98 1.92 9.90 -21.06
C GLN A 98 1.20 11.24 -20.85
N MET A 99 -0.05 11.37 -21.30
CA MET A 99 -0.84 12.61 -21.15
C MET A 99 -1.23 12.91 -19.69
N THR A 100 -1.42 11.87 -18.89
CA THR A 100 -1.79 12.00 -17.47
C THR A 100 -0.59 12.23 -16.55
N ASP A 101 0.64 12.15 -17.07
CA ASP A 101 1.88 12.13 -16.27
C ASP A 101 1.80 11.08 -15.12
N LEU A 102 0.96 10.03 -15.23
CA LEU A 102 0.72 9.04 -14.17
C LEU A 102 2.00 8.31 -13.79
N GLU A 103 2.84 7.96 -14.78
CA GLU A 103 4.17 7.40 -14.55
C GLU A 103 5.07 8.32 -13.72
N ILE A 104 4.87 9.63 -13.75
CA ILE A 104 5.67 10.56 -12.95
C ILE A 104 5.32 10.42 -11.46
N LEU A 105 4.09 10.04 -11.13
CA LEU A 105 3.62 9.88 -9.77
C LEU A 105 3.86 8.47 -9.21
N MET A 106 4.02 7.47 -10.08
CA MET A 106 4.13 6.05 -9.69
C MET A 106 5.52 5.65 -9.16
N ASP A 107 5.57 4.76 -8.17
CA ASP A 107 6.80 4.07 -7.77
C ASP A 107 7.21 2.97 -8.78
N LYS A 108 8.40 2.39 -8.62
CA LYS A 108 8.91 1.36 -9.54
C LYS A 108 7.99 0.14 -9.64
N HIS A 109 7.46 -0.35 -8.53
CA HIS A 109 6.56 -1.50 -8.52
C HIS A 109 5.26 -1.19 -9.27
N ALA A 110 4.67 -0.02 -9.01
CA ALA A 110 3.47 0.40 -9.72
C ALA A 110 3.71 0.56 -11.23
N LYS A 111 4.87 1.08 -11.63
CA LYS A 111 5.27 1.15 -13.05
C LYS A 111 5.44 -0.21 -13.68
N ASP A 112 6.05 -1.14 -12.96
CA ASP A 112 6.27 -2.51 -13.44
C ASP A 112 4.91 -3.22 -13.61
N GLU A 113 3.99 -3.07 -12.66
CA GLU A 113 2.62 -3.63 -12.73
C GLU A 113 1.79 -3.02 -13.87
N LEU A 114 1.88 -1.70 -14.05
CA LEU A 114 1.29 -0.99 -15.19
C LEU A 114 1.84 -1.54 -16.52
N ARG A 115 3.16 -1.65 -16.61
CA ARG A 115 3.84 -2.14 -17.80
C ARG A 115 3.51 -3.60 -18.09
N ASP A 116 3.38 -4.43 -17.06
CA ASP A 116 3.00 -5.83 -17.18
C ASP A 116 1.55 -5.98 -17.65
N THR A 117 0.65 -5.12 -17.16
CA THR A 117 -0.75 -5.07 -17.62
C THR A 117 -0.86 -4.69 -19.10
N LEU A 118 -0.04 -3.74 -19.55
CA LEU A 118 -0.03 -3.27 -20.94
C LEU A 118 0.93 -4.05 -21.85
N ARG A 119 1.53 -5.15 -21.35
CA ARG A 119 2.56 -5.90 -22.07
C ARG A 119 1.96 -6.67 -23.25
N TRP A 120 2.67 -6.67 -24.38
CA TRP A 120 2.36 -7.59 -25.48
C TRP A 120 2.57 -9.06 -25.08
N VAL A 121 1.51 -9.85 -25.21
CA VAL A 121 1.53 -11.31 -25.00
C VAL A 121 1.38 -12.02 -26.37
N PRO A 122 2.39 -12.76 -26.84
CA PRO A 122 2.27 -13.54 -28.08
C PRO A 122 1.20 -14.63 -27.99
N GLU A 123 0.55 -14.94 -29.10
CA GLU A 123 -0.42 -16.05 -29.16
C GLU A 123 0.28 -17.41 -28.99
N ARG A 124 -0.28 -18.29 -28.17
CA ARG A 124 0.17 -19.66 -27.97
C ARG A 124 -0.92 -20.62 -28.39
N TYR A 125 -0.52 -21.61 -29.19
CA TYR A 125 -1.40 -22.62 -29.75
C TYR A 125 -1.07 -23.99 -29.15
N ASP A 126 -2.09 -24.79 -28.84
CA ASP A 126 -1.86 -26.20 -28.51
C ASP A 126 -1.61 -26.97 -29.81
N HIS A 127 -0.56 -27.80 -29.81
CA HIS A 127 -0.19 -28.67 -30.93
C HIS A 127 -0.33 -30.16 -30.58
N ARG A 128 -0.90 -30.52 -29.42
CA ARG A 128 -0.94 -31.89 -28.89
C ARG A 128 -2.03 -32.77 -29.51
N HIS A 129 -3.09 -32.19 -30.07
CA HIS A 129 -4.14 -32.88 -30.81
C HIS A 129 -4.32 -32.17 -32.17
N GLY A 130 -4.60 -32.94 -33.23
CA GLY A 130 -4.60 -32.53 -34.64
C GLY A 130 -5.04 -31.09 -34.97
N ASP A 131 -4.47 -30.57 -36.05
CA ASP A 131 -4.71 -29.25 -36.66
C ASP A 131 -4.33 -28.03 -35.80
N GLY A 132 -3.76 -28.17 -34.60
CA GLY A 132 -2.90 -27.17 -33.96
C GLY A 132 -3.39 -25.71 -33.88
N LYS A 133 -4.70 -25.45 -33.83
CA LYS A 133 -5.32 -24.12 -33.96
C LYS A 133 -6.03 -23.61 -32.70
N GLU A 134 -6.04 -24.38 -31.62
CA GLU A 134 -6.70 -23.95 -30.38
C GLU A 134 -5.79 -23.03 -29.56
N LEU A 135 -6.31 -21.86 -29.21
CA LEU A 135 -5.59 -20.79 -28.52
C LEU A 135 -5.66 -21.01 -27.01
N VAL A 136 -4.53 -21.28 -26.36
CA VAL A 136 -4.48 -21.69 -24.94
C VAL A 136 -4.34 -20.54 -23.96
N ASN A 137 -4.01 -19.34 -24.45
CA ASN A 137 -3.74 -18.17 -23.61
C ASN A 137 -4.63 -16.96 -23.94
N LEU A 138 -5.87 -17.21 -24.39
CA LEU A 138 -6.80 -16.14 -24.78
C LEU A 138 -7.01 -15.11 -23.66
N ASP A 139 -7.17 -15.56 -22.42
CA ASP A 139 -7.36 -14.67 -21.26
C ASP A 139 -6.14 -13.78 -20.99
N GLU A 140 -4.92 -14.31 -21.13
CA GLU A 140 -3.68 -13.53 -20.98
C GLU A 140 -3.53 -12.48 -22.10
N ILE A 141 -3.98 -12.80 -23.31
CA ILE A 141 -3.93 -11.92 -24.48
C ILE A 141 -4.95 -10.78 -24.35
N MET A 142 -6.11 -11.06 -23.77
CA MET A 142 -7.22 -10.12 -23.56
C MET A 142 -7.15 -9.37 -22.22
N GLY A 143 -6.09 -9.57 -21.44
CA GLY A 143 -5.89 -8.89 -20.15
C GLY A 143 -5.71 -7.37 -20.24
N ILE A 144 -5.55 -6.80 -21.45
CA ILE A 144 -5.51 -5.35 -21.68
C ILE A 144 -6.95 -4.83 -21.71
N PRO A 145 -7.33 -3.87 -20.84
CA PRO A 145 -8.67 -3.29 -20.86
C PRO A 145 -8.98 -2.67 -22.23
N PRO A 146 -10.16 -2.93 -22.83
CA PRO A 146 -10.54 -2.30 -24.09
C PRO A 146 -10.55 -0.77 -23.96
N VAL A 147 -10.05 -0.07 -24.97
CA VAL A 147 -10.01 1.41 -24.99
C VAL A 147 -11.41 1.96 -25.29
N THR A 148 -12.24 2.03 -24.25
CA THR A 148 -13.55 2.70 -24.27
C THR A 148 -13.53 3.88 -23.33
N VAL A 149 -14.44 4.84 -23.52
CA VAL A 149 -14.52 6.03 -22.65
C VAL A 149 -14.64 5.61 -21.18
N ASP A 150 -15.54 4.67 -20.88
CA ASP A 150 -15.78 4.21 -19.50
C ASP A 150 -14.59 3.45 -18.92
N ASN A 151 -13.93 2.59 -19.70
CA ASN A 151 -12.75 1.86 -19.21
C ASN A 151 -11.57 2.82 -18.99
N VAL A 152 -11.37 3.79 -19.88
CA VAL A 152 -10.32 4.81 -19.72
C VAL A 152 -10.56 5.61 -18.45
N TYR A 153 -11.80 6.05 -18.19
CA TYR A 153 -12.14 6.71 -16.92
C TYR A 153 -11.95 5.81 -15.72
N ALA A 154 -12.46 4.57 -15.74
CA ALA A 154 -12.34 3.65 -14.61
C ALA A 154 -10.86 3.35 -14.28
N THR A 155 -10.01 3.16 -15.28
CA THR A 155 -8.58 2.91 -15.09
C THR A 155 -7.84 4.17 -14.61
N ILE A 156 -8.13 5.34 -15.20
CA ILE A 156 -7.52 6.61 -14.78
C ILE A 156 -7.98 6.98 -13.36
N ASP A 157 -9.27 6.84 -13.02
CA ASP A 157 -9.80 7.13 -11.68
C ASP A 157 -9.26 6.17 -10.64
N LYS A 158 -9.15 4.87 -10.97
CA LYS A 158 -8.48 3.89 -10.11
C LYS A 158 -7.05 4.33 -9.84
N TRP A 159 -6.27 4.62 -10.88
CA TRP A 159 -4.88 5.01 -10.69
C TRP A 159 -4.70 6.41 -10.14
N ALA A 160 -5.64 7.35 -10.34
CA ALA A 160 -5.61 8.68 -9.76
C ALA A 160 -5.97 8.62 -8.27
N GLY A 161 -6.99 7.83 -7.89
CA GLY A 161 -7.33 7.55 -6.50
C GLY A 161 -6.20 6.82 -5.76
N GLU A 162 -5.51 5.91 -6.46
CA GLU A 162 -4.30 5.26 -5.95
C GLU A 162 -3.06 6.15 -6.09
N SER A 163 -3.03 7.17 -6.95
CA SER A 163 -1.81 7.92 -7.31
C SER A 163 -1.23 8.65 -6.12
N GLU A 164 -2.08 9.20 -5.24
CA GLU A 164 -1.64 9.86 -4.03
C GLU A 164 -1.03 8.85 -3.04
N MET A 165 -1.63 7.67 -2.92
CA MET A 165 -1.10 6.58 -2.11
C MET A 165 0.19 5.99 -2.69
N ILE A 166 0.25 5.76 -4.00
CA ILE A 166 1.43 5.26 -4.73
C ILE A 166 2.56 6.28 -4.65
N PHE A 167 2.26 7.58 -4.76
CA PHE A 167 3.22 8.64 -4.59
C PHE A 167 3.79 8.65 -3.16
N ARG A 168 2.93 8.58 -2.14
CA ARG A 168 3.34 8.45 -0.72
C ARG A 168 4.17 7.18 -0.48
N ARG A 169 3.78 6.04 -1.05
CA ARG A 169 4.52 4.76 -1.01
C ARG A 169 5.88 4.86 -1.70
N GLY A 170 5.96 5.57 -2.83
CA GLY A 170 7.20 5.85 -3.55
C GLY A 170 8.17 6.67 -2.70
N ILE A 171 7.67 7.73 -2.05
CA ILE A 171 8.44 8.52 -1.07
C ILE A 171 8.94 7.60 0.06
N ALA A 172 8.04 6.87 0.72
CA ALA A 172 8.37 5.94 1.80
C ALA A 172 9.45 4.90 1.39
N THR A 173 9.35 4.35 0.19
CA THR A 173 10.32 3.38 -0.34
C THR A 173 11.68 4.01 -0.60
N ALA A 174 11.72 5.20 -1.20
CA ALA A 174 12.96 5.90 -1.49
C ALA A 174 13.72 6.25 -0.20
N PHE A 175 13.01 6.74 0.81
CA PHE A 175 13.62 7.14 2.09
C PHE A 175 13.95 5.95 3.02
N SER A 176 13.17 4.86 2.99
CA SER A 176 13.44 3.67 3.81
C SER A 176 14.66 2.86 3.35
N LYS A 177 15.05 2.93 2.07
CA LYS A 177 16.25 2.27 1.53
C LYS A 177 17.55 2.97 1.88
N LEU A 178 17.51 4.26 2.23
CA LEU A 178 18.71 5.11 2.30
C LEU A 178 19.22 5.40 3.71
N ASP A 179 18.36 5.40 4.74
CA ASP A 179 18.81 5.73 6.08
C ASP A 179 18.49 4.63 7.09
N ARG A 180 19.53 4.05 7.69
CA ARG A 180 19.40 3.12 8.82
C ARG A 180 18.74 3.81 10.04
N ARG A 181 18.84 5.14 10.13
CA ARG A 181 18.18 6.00 11.13
C ARG A 181 16.70 6.26 10.83
N PHE A 182 16.23 6.00 9.61
CA PHE A 182 14.80 5.99 9.28
C PHE A 182 14.03 4.92 10.09
N ARG A 183 14.75 3.93 10.64
CA ARG A 183 14.23 2.90 11.54
C ARG A 183 14.59 3.10 13.02
N SER A 184 15.48 4.04 13.35
CA SER A 184 15.95 4.22 14.72
C SER A 184 16.48 5.65 14.92
N HIS A 185 15.71 6.46 15.66
CA HIS A 185 16.11 7.57 16.56
C HIS A 185 15.14 8.75 16.58
N ASP A 186 14.32 8.96 15.56
CA ASP A 186 13.21 9.91 15.58
C ASP A 186 12.22 9.40 14.54
N GLY A 187 10.99 9.06 14.93
CA GLY A 187 10.10 8.31 14.04
C GLY A 187 9.99 8.93 12.64
N PHE A 188 10.17 8.10 11.62
CA PHE A 188 10.01 8.37 10.18
C PHE A 188 10.26 9.82 9.71
N LYS A 189 11.38 10.43 10.13
CA LYS A 189 11.79 11.78 9.72
C LYS A 189 13.02 11.73 8.83
N VAL A 190 12.93 12.39 7.67
CA VAL A 190 14.07 12.71 6.82
C VAL A 190 14.85 13.85 7.50
N GLY A 191 16.07 13.54 7.94
CA GLY A 191 16.99 14.54 8.50
C GLY A 191 17.60 15.44 7.43
N SER A 192 18.35 16.47 7.83
CA SER A 192 18.99 17.43 6.91
C SER A 192 20.10 16.83 6.04
N ARG A 193 20.53 15.59 6.33
CA ARG A 193 21.64 14.92 5.65
C ARG A 193 21.41 13.40 5.59
N MET A 194 21.76 12.80 4.46
CA MET A 194 21.77 11.36 4.22
C MET A 194 23.18 10.85 3.90
N ILE A 195 23.42 9.56 4.13
CA ILE A 195 24.67 8.87 3.78
C ILE A 195 24.38 7.93 2.61
N LEU A 196 25.16 8.06 1.53
CA LEU A 196 25.10 7.23 0.34
C LEU A 196 26.29 6.25 0.35
N PRO A 197 26.13 5.04 0.89
CA PRO A 197 27.21 4.05 0.91
C PRO A 197 27.53 3.57 -0.51
N TYR A 198 28.82 3.39 -0.82
CA TYR A 198 29.28 2.87 -2.11
C TYR A 198 28.77 3.64 -3.35
N ALA A 199 28.53 4.94 -3.21
CA ALA A 199 28.12 5.81 -4.32
C ALA A 199 29.22 5.97 -5.38
N PHE A 200 30.48 5.80 -4.98
CA PHE A 200 31.64 5.89 -5.85
C PHE A 200 32.56 4.67 -5.69
N ASP A 201 33.17 4.27 -6.80
CA ASP A 201 34.17 3.21 -6.84
C ASP A 201 35.42 3.66 -6.06
N ARG A 202 35.96 2.75 -5.25
CA ARG A 202 37.11 3.06 -4.38
C ARG A 202 38.42 3.15 -5.12
N ASP A 203 38.53 2.46 -6.25
CA ASP A 203 39.78 2.31 -6.99
C ASP A 203 39.92 3.39 -8.07
N HIS A 204 38.81 3.78 -8.69
CA HIS A 204 38.77 4.71 -9.82
C HIS A 204 37.94 5.96 -9.56
N GLY A 205 37.28 6.10 -8.41
CA GLY A 205 36.51 7.31 -8.06
C GLY A 205 35.26 7.57 -8.92
N ASN A 206 34.92 6.66 -9.82
CA ASN A 206 33.78 6.78 -10.72
C ASN A 206 32.45 6.53 -9.99
N VAL A 207 31.38 7.13 -10.48
CA VAL A 207 30.01 6.85 -10.03
C VAL A 207 29.70 5.37 -10.27
N THR A 208 29.32 4.64 -9.21
CA THR A 208 29.01 3.21 -9.31
C THR A 208 27.71 2.97 -10.08
N TRP A 209 27.63 1.82 -10.75
CA TRP A 209 26.36 1.33 -11.33
C TRP A 209 25.60 0.58 -10.24
N GLY A 210 24.40 1.05 -9.85
CA GLY A 210 23.59 0.34 -8.86
C GLY A 210 22.51 1.16 -8.16
N GLY A 211 21.86 0.51 -7.19
CA GLY A 211 20.62 0.98 -6.55
C GLY A 211 20.73 2.27 -5.73
N ILE A 212 21.92 2.71 -5.32
CA ILE A 212 22.06 3.94 -4.53
C ILE A 212 21.74 5.18 -5.38
N TRP A 213 22.22 5.22 -6.63
CA TRP A 213 21.94 6.32 -7.56
C TRP A 213 20.52 6.25 -8.12
N GLU A 214 19.93 5.05 -8.23
CA GLU A 214 18.48 4.92 -8.46
C GLU A 214 17.68 5.62 -7.36
N THR A 215 18.09 5.46 -6.11
CA THR A 215 17.36 6.07 -5.00
C THR A 215 17.56 7.59 -4.94
N VAL A 216 18.75 8.09 -5.29
CA VAL A 216 18.97 9.54 -5.47
C VAL A 216 18.03 10.11 -6.55
N ARG A 217 17.86 9.38 -7.66
CA ARG A 217 16.93 9.77 -8.75
C ARG A 217 15.47 9.79 -8.30
N ASP A 218 15.05 8.83 -7.49
CA ASP A 218 13.70 8.80 -6.93
C ASP A 218 13.43 10.00 -6.00
N ILE A 219 14.43 10.42 -5.23
CA ILE A 219 14.33 11.60 -4.37
C ILE A 219 14.31 12.89 -5.20
N GLU A 220 15.16 13.02 -6.21
CA GLU A 220 15.18 14.16 -7.15
C GLU A 220 13.84 14.34 -7.86
N ARG A 221 13.24 13.24 -8.30
CA ARG A 221 11.91 13.22 -8.89
C ARG A 221 10.86 13.69 -7.89
N THR A 222 10.88 13.17 -6.67
CA THR A 222 9.95 13.57 -5.60
C THR A 222 10.02 15.06 -5.33
N PHE A 223 11.22 15.61 -5.17
CA PHE A 223 11.42 17.03 -4.87
C PHE A 223 10.96 17.91 -6.03
N SER A 224 11.22 17.50 -7.27
CA SER A 224 10.74 18.22 -8.46
C SER A 224 9.20 18.30 -8.49
N ILE A 225 8.51 17.19 -8.19
CA ILE A 225 7.04 17.15 -8.14
C ILE A 225 6.51 18.09 -7.05
N LEU A 226 7.13 18.08 -5.86
CA LEU A 226 6.71 18.95 -4.75
C LEU A 226 7.01 20.43 -4.98
N ASP A 227 8.02 20.74 -5.79
CA ASP A 227 8.34 22.09 -6.25
C ASP A 227 7.47 22.51 -7.46
N GLY A 228 6.54 21.66 -7.90
CA GLY A 228 5.64 21.92 -9.04
C GLY A 228 6.34 21.89 -10.41
N LYS A 229 7.52 21.28 -10.50
CA LYS A 229 8.33 21.17 -11.71
C LYS A 229 8.20 19.78 -12.32
N LYS A 230 8.33 19.72 -13.65
CA LYS A 230 8.44 18.44 -14.36
C LYS A 230 9.79 17.81 -14.03
N PRO A 231 9.86 16.56 -13.53
CA PRO A 231 11.12 15.92 -13.19
C PRO A 231 12.02 15.74 -14.40
N THR A 232 13.28 16.14 -14.26
CA THR A 232 14.33 15.85 -15.24
C THR A 232 15.04 14.57 -14.84
N TYR A 233 15.12 13.59 -15.74
CA TYR A 233 15.81 12.34 -15.44
C TYR A 233 17.33 12.56 -15.32
N ASN A 234 17.90 12.05 -14.23
CA ASN A 234 19.34 11.96 -13.98
C ASN A 234 20.08 13.32 -13.90
N SER A 235 19.44 14.45 -13.59
CA SER A 235 20.12 15.75 -13.61
C SER A 235 21.31 15.81 -12.65
N THR A 236 21.12 15.46 -11.38
CA THR A 236 22.22 15.48 -10.40
C THR A 236 23.25 14.37 -10.68
N GLU A 237 22.82 13.16 -11.05
CA GLU A 237 23.74 12.07 -11.38
C GLU A 237 24.60 12.40 -12.60
N ASN A 238 24.00 12.91 -13.68
CA ASN A 238 24.71 13.28 -14.91
C ASN A 238 25.70 14.42 -14.65
N GLN A 239 25.32 15.40 -13.83
CA GLN A 239 26.20 16.48 -13.44
C GLN A 239 27.41 15.95 -12.66
N VAL A 240 27.19 15.13 -11.64
CA VAL A 240 28.28 14.50 -10.87
C VAL A 240 29.18 13.65 -11.78
N ARG A 241 28.59 12.86 -12.69
CA ARG A 241 29.35 12.04 -13.67
C ARG A 241 30.20 12.92 -14.60
N ALA A 242 29.67 14.04 -15.07
CA ALA A 242 30.38 14.97 -15.94
C ALA A 242 31.53 15.66 -15.21
N GLU A 243 31.27 16.16 -14.00
CA GLU A 243 32.26 16.86 -13.16
C GLU A 243 33.37 15.94 -12.67
N ARG A 244 33.10 14.64 -12.50
CA ARG A 244 34.09 13.64 -12.05
C ARG A 244 34.70 12.80 -13.17
N ARG A 245 34.52 13.17 -14.44
CA ARG A 245 35.07 12.39 -15.56
C ARG A 245 36.60 12.35 -15.48
N GLY A 246 37.16 11.14 -15.32
CA GLY A 246 38.62 10.93 -15.21
C GLY A 246 39.21 11.24 -13.83
N PHE A 247 38.38 11.41 -12.79
CA PHE A 247 38.84 11.61 -11.43
C PHE A 247 39.51 10.35 -10.87
N GLN A 248 40.46 10.55 -9.96
CA GLN A 248 40.96 9.51 -9.06
C GLN A 248 40.18 9.56 -7.73
N PRO A 249 40.28 8.55 -6.84
CA PRO A 249 39.62 8.58 -5.53
C PRO A 249 40.03 9.80 -4.67
N GLN A 250 39.19 10.83 -4.68
CA GLN A 250 39.37 12.07 -3.92
C GLN A 250 38.04 12.63 -3.41
N GLN A 251 38.13 13.47 -2.38
CA GLN A 251 36.98 14.23 -1.89
C GLN A 251 36.55 15.27 -2.92
N SER A 252 35.26 15.40 -3.17
CA SER A 252 34.71 16.46 -4.02
C SER A 252 33.31 16.86 -3.56
N GLU A 253 32.88 18.04 -3.94
CA GLU A 253 31.58 18.62 -3.61
C GLU A 253 30.85 18.97 -4.90
N HIS A 254 29.58 18.58 -4.98
CA HIS A 254 28.72 18.74 -6.15
C HIS A 254 27.39 19.36 -5.72
N HIS A 255 26.89 20.29 -6.51
CA HIS A 255 25.65 21.01 -6.22
C HIS A 255 24.62 20.74 -7.31
N GLY A 256 23.57 20.02 -6.94
CA GLY A 256 22.35 19.91 -7.74
C GLY A 256 21.30 20.93 -7.30
N GLU A 257 20.11 20.84 -7.89
CA GLU A 257 19.00 21.77 -7.63
C GLU A 257 18.44 21.65 -6.20
N TYR A 258 18.29 20.42 -5.70
CA TYR A 258 17.68 20.13 -4.39
C TYR A 258 18.66 19.62 -3.34
N PHE A 259 19.87 19.25 -3.76
CA PHE A 259 20.85 18.62 -2.89
C PHE A 259 22.26 19.08 -3.18
N ARG A 260 23.07 19.07 -2.13
CA ARG A 260 24.52 19.05 -2.21
C ARG A 260 25.04 17.65 -1.91
N ILE A 261 25.95 17.14 -2.72
CA ILE A 261 26.61 15.84 -2.52
C ILE A 261 28.11 16.04 -2.29
N VAL A 262 28.63 15.57 -1.15
CA VAL A 262 30.08 15.50 -0.89
C VAL A 262 30.53 14.05 -0.98
N ALA A 263 31.37 13.75 -1.97
CA ALA A 263 32.01 12.45 -2.16
C ALA A 263 33.24 12.34 -1.26
N TYR A 264 33.48 11.17 -0.67
CA TYR A 264 34.66 10.88 0.14
C TYR A 264 35.54 9.81 -0.50
N LYS A 265 36.83 9.81 -0.13
CA LYS A 265 37.84 8.89 -0.67
C LYS A 265 37.53 7.40 -0.44
N ASN A 266 36.72 7.07 0.56
CA ASN A 266 36.31 5.70 0.85
C ASN A 266 35.13 5.18 -0.02
N GLY A 267 34.71 5.94 -1.03
CA GLY A 267 33.62 5.59 -1.94
C GLY A 267 32.22 5.97 -1.44
N ASN A 268 32.10 6.47 -0.20
CA ASN A 268 30.83 6.94 0.34
C ASN A 268 30.60 8.41 -0.04
N ALA A 269 29.33 8.81 -0.07
CA ALA A 269 28.96 10.21 -0.20
C ALA A 269 28.01 10.64 0.91
N HIS A 270 28.00 11.93 1.23
CA HIS A 270 26.96 12.53 2.05
C HIS A 270 26.13 13.46 1.18
N LEU A 271 24.82 13.39 1.31
CA LEU A 271 23.86 14.23 0.61
C LEU A 271 23.20 15.15 1.63
N TRP A 272 23.22 16.46 1.42
CA TRP A 272 22.49 17.45 2.22
C TRP A 272 21.37 18.04 1.40
N PHE A 273 20.19 18.17 1.99
CA PHE A 273 19.08 18.88 1.36
C PHE A 273 19.35 20.39 1.41
N THR A 274 19.02 21.09 0.32
CA THR A 274 19.14 22.56 0.24
C THR A 274 17.79 23.26 0.37
N ARG A 275 16.68 22.53 0.24
CA ARG A 275 15.29 23.02 0.29
C ARG A 275 14.57 22.45 1.52
N ASP A 276 14.72 23.14 2.65
CA ASP A 276 14.10 22.75 3.93
C ASP A 276 12.57 22.73 3.87
N ASP A 277 11.96 23.60 3.06
CA ASP A 277 10.52 23.67 2.82
C ASP A 277 9.98 22.39 2.16
N LEU A 278 10.73 21.82 1.21
CA LEU A 278 10.37 20.56 0.54
C LEU A 278 10.61 19.37 1.47
N VAL A 279 11.67 19.40 2.28
CA VAL A 279 11.92 18.39 3.33
C VAL A 279 10.78 18.35 4.35
N GLU A 280 10.27 19.52 4.76
CA GLU A 280 9.13 19.60 5.67
C GLU A 280 7.86 19.00 5.04
N ARG A 281 7.59 19.26 3.76
CA ARG A 281 6.48 18.66 3.02
C ARG A 281 6.61 17.14 2.91
N VAL A 282 7.82 16.63 2.62
CA VAL A 282 8.11 15.19 2.61
C VAL A 282 7.83 14.57 3.98
N ASN A 283 8.30 15.19 5.06
CA ASN A 283 8.06 14.71 6.41
C ASN A 283 6.58 14.73 6.80
N LYS A 284 5.81 15.73 6.36
CA LYS A 284 4.34 15.75 6.54
C LYS A 284 3.66 14.59 5.83
N MET A 285 4.01 14.34 4.57
CA MET A 285 3.44 13.21 3.80
C MET A 285 3.86 11.84 4.36
N LEU A 286 5.10 11.70 4.82
CA LEU A 286 5.59 10.50 5.50
C LEU A 286 4.88 10.28 6.83
N ALA A 287 4.66 11.33 7.62
CA ALA A 287 3.90 11.28 8.85
C ALA A 287 2.43 10.92 8.59
N GLU A 288 1.83 11.39 7.50
CA GLU A 288 0.48 10.97 7.13
C GLU A 288 0.43 9.52 6.63
N TYR A 289 1.47 9.05 5.92
CA TYR A 289 1.56 7.67 5.41
C TYR A 289 1.82 6.64 6.51
N TYR A 290 2.72 6.94 7.46
CA TYR A 290 3.08 6.06 8.57
C TYR A 290 2.25 6.32 9.85
N GLY A 291 1.35 7.29 9.83
CA GLY A 291 0.63 7.80 11.02
C GLY A 291 1.48 8.82 11.81
N GLU A 292 0.85 9.89 12.30
CA GLU A 292 1.56 11.11 12.73
C GLU A 292 2.77 10.85 13.64
N VAL A 293 3.97 11.11 13.11
CA VAL A 293 5.18 11.34 13.90
C VAL A 293 5.84 12.63 13.41
N ILE A 294 5.50 13.74 14.06
CA ILE A 294 6.39 14.89 14.09
C ILE A 294 6.74 15.08 15.56
N GLY A 295 7.96 14.66 15.92
CA GLY A 295 8.57 15.03 17.18
C GLY A 295 8.80 16.53 17.16
N ASP A 296 8.11 17.24 18.06
CA ASP A 296 8.28 18.67 18.25
C ASP A 296 9.73 18.99 18.57
N GLY A 297 10.27 19.93 17.79
CA GLY A 297 11.54 20.58 18.08
C GLY A 297 11.51 21.20 19.47
N GLN A 298 12.69 21.22 20.09
CA GLN A 298 12.94 21.71 21.43
C GLN A 298 12.10 22.93 21.83
N THR A 299 11.17 22.72 22.76
CA THR A 299 10.69 23.80 23.63
C THR A 299 10.82 23.33 25.09
N ARG A 300 11.52 24.11 25.91
CA ARG A 300 11.63 23.89 27.35
C ARG A 300 10.38 24.46 28.00
N GLU A 301 9.46 23.60 28.38
CA GLU A 301 8.52 23.88 29.48
C GLU A 301 8.62 22.75 30.51
N GLN A 302 8.73 23.13 31.78
CA GLN A 302 8.55 22.25 32.92
C GLN A 302 7.04 22.13 33.14
N ASP A 303 6.43 21.00 32.79
CA ASP A 303 5.09 20.65 33.24
C ASP A 303 4.84 19.15 33.09
N ASP A 304 4.01 18.58 33.98
CA ASP A 304 3.67 17.15 34.11
C ASP A 304 3.39 16.49 32.74
N LEU A 305 4.31 15.64 32.27
CA LEU A 305 4.32 15.06 30.91
C LEU A 305 3.05 14.29 30.51
N PHE A 306 2.29 13.77 31.48
CA PHE A 306 1.03 13.02 31.25
C PHE A 306 -0.25 13.84 31.50
N ARG A 307 -0.12 15.09 31.99
CA ARG A 307 -1.27 15.97 32.25
C ARG A 307 -1.56 16.92 31.09
N ASN A 308 -0.54 17.30 30.30
CA ASN A 308 -0.72 18.05 29.06
C ASN A 308 -1.15 17.13 27.91
N ARG A 309 -2.45 16.78 27.89
CA ARG A 309 -3.08 15.92 26.87
C ARG A 309 -3.74 16.76 25.78
N LYS A 310 -3.72 16.30 24.52
CA LYS A 310 -4.41 16.99 23.43
C LYS A 310 -5.91 16.70 23.49
N THR A 311 -6.72 17.74 23.62
CA THR A 311 -8.19 17.65 23.77
C THR A 311 -8.97 17.84 22.47
N SER A 312 -8.30 18.19 21.37
CA SER A 312 -8.93 18.26 20.04
C SER A 312 -9.32 16.86 19.57
N PRO A 313 -10.45 16.62 18.89
CA PRO A 313 -10.79 15.30 18.34
C PRO A 313 -9.70 14.77 17.38
N ALA A 314 -9.55 13.44 17.30
CA ALA A 314 -8.64 12.79 16.34
C ALA A 314 -9.08 13.04 14.89
N LYS A 315 -8.14 13.03 13.93
CA LYS A 315 -8.46 13.07 12.48
C LYS A 315 -9.34 11.86 12.13
N ASN A 316 -10.45 12.07 11.43
CA ASN A 316 -11.50 11.06 11.18
C ASN A 316 -11.99 10.35 12.46
N PHE A 317 -11.96 11.03 13.61
CA PHE A 317 -12.24 10.48 14.95
C PHE A 317 -11.33 9.32 15.38
N GLY A 318 -10.27 9.00 14.61
CA GLY A 318 -9.38 7.88 14.89
C GLY A 318 -10.08 6.52 14.89
N PHE A 319 -11.27 6.42 14.30
CA PHE A 319 -12.08 5.21 14.31
C PHE A 319 -11.55 4.21 13.28
N PHE A 320 -11.02 3.10 13.77
CA PHE A 320 -10.67 1.92 12.99
C PHE A 320 -11.24 0.71 13.74
N PRO A 321 -12.26 0.01 13.20
CA PRO A 321 -12.80 -1.18 13.87
C PRO A 321 -11.66 -2.19 14.03
N THR A 322 -11.50 -2.73 15.23
CA THR A 322 -10.43 -3.70 15.50
C THR A 322 -10.67 -4.97 14.68
N PRO A 323 -9.73 -5.37 13.79
CA PRO A 323 -9.81 -6.62 13.04
C PRO A 323 -9.84 -7.83 13.96
N ASP A 324 -10.48 -8.90 13.51
CA ASP A 324 -10.74 -10.08 14.34
C ASP A 324 -9.43 -10.72 14.82
N GLU A 325 -8.45 -10.90 13.93
CA GLU A 325 -7.14 -11.48 14.26
C GLU A 325 -6.37 -10.63 15.29
N ALA A 326 -6.45 -9.29 15.18
CA ALA A 326 -5.80 -8.37 16.11
C ALA A 326 -6.48 -8.39 17.48
N ALA A 327 -7.81 -8.51 17.51
CA ALA A 327 -8.58 -8.64 18.74
C ALA A 327 -8.28 -9.94 19.49
N ASP A 328 -8.15 -11.05 18.76
CA ASP A 328 -7.87 -12.36 19.34
C ASP A 328 -6.45 -12.43 19.92
N GLU A 329 -5.45 -11.87 19.20
CA GLU A 329 -4.09 -11.75 19.72
C GLU A 329 -4.01 -10.80 20.93
N LEU A 330 -4.82 -9.73 20.98
CA LEU A 330 -4.91 -8.86 22.15
C LEU A 330 -5.46 -9.60 23.37
N LEU A 331 -6.51 -10.41 23.20
CA LEU A 331 -7.17 -11.10 24.32
C LEU A 331 -6.42 -12.35 24.80
N LYS A 332 -5.53 -12.89 23.98
CA LYS A 332 -4.67 -14.03 24.33
C LYS A 332 -3.95 -13.82 25.67
N GLY A 333 -4.09 -14.78 26.57
CA GLY A 333 -3.47 -14.73 27.90
C GLY A 333 -4.13 -13.76 28.90
N ILE A 334 -5.12 -12.96 28.49
CA ILE A 334 -5.87 -12.09 29.41
C ILE A 334 -6.95 -12.93 30.11
N PRO A 335 -6.97 -13.00 31.46
CA PRO A 335 -7.98 -13.77 32.18
C PRO A 335 -9.32 -13.03 32.18
N ILE A 336 -10.10 -13.27 31.13
CA ILE A 336 -11.50 -12.82 30.98
C ILE A 336 -12.53 -13.85 31.44
N MET A 337 -12.09 -15.09 31.69
CA MET A 337 -12.89 -16.14 32.33
C MET A 337 -12.60 -16.19 33.82
N GLN A 338 -13.61 -16.50 34.60
CA GLN A 338 -13.52 -16.70 36.05
C GLN A 338 -14.23 -17.98 36.46
N ALA A 339 -13.84 -18.54 37.60
CA ALA A 339 -14.56 -19.65 38.20
C ALA A 339 -16.03 -19.27 38.46
N SER A 340 -16.93 -20.25 38.43
CA SER A 340 -18.37 -20.03 38.59
C SER A 340 -18.75 -19.39 39.94
N ASP A 341 -17.93 -19.58 40.98
CA ASP A 341 -18.08 -19.02 42.32
C ASP A 341 -17.33 -17.69 42.54
N ALA A 342 -16.45 -17.29 41.61
CA ALA A 342 -15.73 -16.02 41.69
C ALA A 342 -16.66 -14.84 41.34
N PRO A 343 -16.36 -13.59 41.75
CA PRO A 343 -17.18 -12.42 41.42
C PRO A 343 -17.20 -12.11 39.90
N ARG A 344 -18.22 -11.36 39.45
CA ARG A 344 -18.31 -10.92 38.04
C ARG A 344 -17.12 -10.01 37.73
N LEU A 345 -16.46 -10.22 36.59
CA LEU A 345 -15.50 -9.23 36.12
C LEU A 345 -16.24 -7.99 35.61
N ARG A 346 -15.77 -6.83 36.03
CA ARG A 346 -16.09 -5.55 35.41
C ARG A 346 -15.03 -5.24 34.37
N ILE A 347 -15.45 -5.10 33.12
CA ILE A 347 -14.59 -4.86 31.97
C ILE A 347 -14.96 -3.52 31.33
N LEU A 348 -13.96 -2.72 30.99
CA LEU A 348 -14.15 -1.47 30.26
C LEU A 348 -13.52 -1.55 28.86
N GLU A 349 -14.29 -1.20 27.84
CA GLU A 349 -13.75 -0.79 26.53
C GLU A 349 -13.89 0.74 26.40
N PRO A 350 -12.79 1.51 26.59
CA PRO A 350 -12.84 2.97 26.68
C PRO A 350 -12.85 3.70 25.33
N SER A 351 -12.84 2.96 24.21
CA SER A 351 -12.89 3.49 22.85
C SER A 351 -13.59 2.48 21.95
N ALA A 352 -14.89 2.29 22.20
CA ALA A 352 -15.59 1.08 21.80
C ALA A 352 -15.90 0.99 20.30
N GLY A 353 -16.07 2.11 19.60
CA GLY A 353 -16.39 2.11 18.18
C GLY A 353 -17.66 1.30 17.89
N THR A 354 -17.54 0.23 17.09
CA THR A 354 -18.62 -0.72 16.78
C THR A 354 -18.74 -1.87 17.80
N GLY A 355 -17.89 -1.88 18.83
CA GLY A 355 -17.90 -2.82 19.95
C GLY A 355 -17.17 -4.14 19.67
N ASN A 356 -16.23 -4.17 18.74
CA ASN A 356 -15.55 -5.41 18.32
C ASN A 356 -14.78 -6.07 19.48
N LEU A 357 -14.16 -5.29 20.38
CA LEU A 357 -13.48 -5.83 21.57
C LEU A 357 -14.46 -6.07 22.72
N ALA A 358 -15.38 -5.15 22.99
CA ALA A 358 -16.36 -5.30 24.08
C ALA A 358 -17.23 -6.55 23.88
N ARG A 359 -17.60 -6.86 22.64
CA ARG A 359 -18.40 -8.05 22.32
C ARG A 359 -17.64 -9.33 22.65
N ARG A 360 -16.34 -9.40 22.38
CA ARG A 360 -15.47 -10.51 22.78
C ARG A 360 -15.26 -10.62 24.30
N CYS A 361 -15.48 -9.52 25.03
CA CYS A 361 -15.42 -9.51 26.49
C CYS A 361 -16.70 -10.03 27.15
N LEU A 362 -17.82 -10.05 26.42
CA LEU A 362 -19.05 -10.74 26.80
C LEU A 362 -18.82 -12.24 26.54
N SER A 363 -18.08 -12.90 27.44
CA SER A 363 -17.77 -14.32 27.31
C SER A 363 -19.07 -15.10 27.17
N SER A 364 -19.39 -15.66 25.99
CA SER A 364 -20.48 -16.62 25.85
C SER A 364 -19.92 -18.03 25.76
N ILE A 365 -20.70 -19.01 26.21
CA ILE A 365 -20.30 -20.40 26.12
C ILE A 365 -20.38 -20.93 24.68
N ASP A 366 -21.29 -20.35 23.88
CA ASP A 366 -21.49 -20.74 22.49
C ASP A 366 -20.30 -20.27 21.63
N ASP A 367 -19.76 -19.06 21.87
CA ASP A 367 -18.54 -18.57 21.19
C ASP A 367 -17.29 -19.42 21.51
N PHE A 368 -17.26 -20.03 22.71
CA PHE A 368 -16.16 -20.88 23.19
C PHE A 368 -16.18 -22.28 22.59
N ALA A 369 -17.37 -22.83 22.34
CA ALA A 369 -17.55 -24.16 21.75
C ALA A 369 -17.04 -24.20 20.29
N ASP A 370 -17.20 -23.10 19.55
CA ASP A 370 -16.81 -23.00 18.13
C ASP A 370 -15.29 -22.78 17.94
N HIS A 371 -14.61 -22.05 18.83
CA HIS A 371 -13.16 -21.76 18.71
C HIS A 371 -12.23 -22.93 19.09
N TYR A 372 -12.68 -23.84 19.96
CA TYR A 372 -11.86 -24.96 20.47
C TYR A 372 -12.27 -26.35 19.96
N GLY A 373 -13.12 -26.38 18.93
CA GLY A 373 -13.34 -27.56 18.09
C GLY A 373 -13.79 -28.80 18.88
N TYR A 374 -15.06 -28.83 19.27
CA TYR A 374 -15.97 -29.99 19.20
C TYR A 374 -17.22 -29.63 20.01
N GLY A 375 -18.40 -29.79 19.40
CA GLY A 375 -19.71 -29.77 20.07
C GLY A 375 -19.90 -30.95 21.01
N ASP A 376 -18.93 -31.20 21.89
CA ASP A 376 -18.97 -32.17 22.96
C ASP A 376 -19.80 -31.56 24.11
N GLU A 377 -21.05 -31.98 24.20
CA GLU A 377 -22.00 -31.57 25.24
C GLU A 377 -21.43 -31.80 26.64
N ALA A 378 -20.67 -32.89 26.86
CA ALA A 378 -20.10 -33.20 28.18
C ALA A 378 -19.00 -32.21 28.59
N ARG A 379 -18.20 -31.73 27.62
CA ARG A 379 -17.18 -30.70 27.86
C ARG A 379 -17.81 -29.33 28.11
N THR A 380 -18.84 -28.99 27.35
CA THR A 380 -19.61 -27.76 27.50
C THR A 380 -20.32 -27.71 28.86
N ASP A 381 -20.94 -28.81 29.28
CA ASP A 381 -21.58 -28.95 30.59
C ASP A 381 -20.60 -28.82 31.75
N ARG A 382 -19.39 -29.36 31.59
CA ARG A 382 -18.33 -29.16 32.58
C ARG A 382 -17.95 -27.69 32.69
N TRP A 383 -17.75 -26.99 31.58
CA TRP A 383 -17.42 -25.57 31.58
C TRP A 383 -18.53 -24.69 32.16
N ARG A 384 -19.82 -25.01 31.92
CA ARG A 384 -20.95 -24.32 32.58
C ARG A 384 -20.89 -24.40 34.10
N LYS A 385 -20.33 -25.49 34.64
CA LYS A 385 -20.19 -25.71 36.10
C LYS A 385 -18.93 -25.05 36.65
N GLU A 386 -17.84 -25.06 35.88
CA GLU A 386 -16.53 -24.57 36.32
C GLU A 386 -16.37 -23.05 36.15
N TYR A 387 -16.99 -22.44 35.14
CA TYR A 387 -16.74 -21.04 34.75
C TYR A 387 -18.01 -20.21 34.62
N ARG A 388 -17.88 -18.89 34.81
CA ARG A 388 -18.92 -17.90 34.56
C ARG A 388 -18.73 -17.19 33.22
N PHE A 389 -19.85 -16.85 32.58
CA PHE A 389 -19.97 -16.27 31.22
C PHE A 389 -20.81 -14.99 31.22
N ASP A 390 -20.86 -14.27 32.34
CA ASP A 390 -21.73 -13.13 32.57
C ASP A 390 -20.94 -11.89 33.03
N ASN A 391 -19.81 -11.64 32.36
CA ASN A 391 -18.99 -10.46 32.57
C ASN A 391 -19.81 -9.16 32.38
N GLN A 392 -19.50 -8.16 33.20
CA GLN A 392 -20.11 -6.83 33.10
C GLN A 392 -19.24 -5.91 32.26
N VAL A 393 -19.62 -5.72 31.00
CA VAL A 393 -18.88 -4.88 30.05
C VAL A 393 -19.51 -3.49 29.95
N ASP A 394 -18.71 -2.46 30.22
CA ASP A 394 -19.05 -1.06 29.94
C ASP A 394 -18.26 -0.56 28.72
N CYS A 395 -18.90 0.29 27.93
CA CYS A 395 -18.32 0.90 26.73
C CYS A 395 -18.26 2.42 26.88
N VAL A 396 -17.20 3.05 26.38
CA VAL A 396 -17.13 4.51 26.18
C VAL A 396 -16.95 4.75 24.70
N GLU A 397 -17.80 5.60 24.12
CA GLU A 397 -17.73 5.94 22.70
C GLU A 397 -18.00 7.43 22.51
N LEU A 398 -17.10 8.10 21.78
CA LEU A 398 -17.12 9.54 21.57
C LEU A 398 -18.22 9.95 20.59
N GLN A 399 -18.47 9.14 19.55
CA GLN A 399 -19.46 9.44 18.51
C GLN A 399 -20.87 9.07 18.97
N PRO A 400 -21.81 10.03 19.07
CA PRO A 400 -23.15 9.75 19.57
C PRO A 400 -23.91 8.67 18.78
N ALA A 401 -23.70 8.59 17.46
CA ALA A 401 -24.34 7.59 16.61
C ALA A 401 -23.85 6.16 16.91
N LEU A 402 -22.55 5.98 17.10
CA LEU A 402 -21.97 4.67 17.45
C LEU A 402 -22.34 4.27 18.88
N ALA A 403 -22.31 5.22 19.83
CA ALA A 403 -22.76 4.99 21.19
C ALA A 403 -24.23 4.55 21.24
N ALA A 404 -25.12 5.23 20.50
CA ALA A 404 -26.53 4.84 20.38
C ALA A 404 -26.70 3.45 19.75
N ALA A 405 -25.88 3.10 18.75
CA ALA A 405 -25.88 1.77 18.14
C ALA A 405 -25.41 0.68 19.12
N LEU A 406 -24.44 0.96 19.99
CA LEU A 406 -24.03 0.06 21.07
C LEU A 406 -25.12 -0.10 22.13
N GLU A 407 -25.76 1.00 22.55
CA GLU A 407 -26.87 0.95 23.52
C GLU A 407 -28.05 0.15 22.98
N ALA A 408 -28.36 0.29 21.69
CA ALA A 408 -29.46 -0.41 21.03
C ALA A 408 -29.30 -1.94 21.05
N GLN A 409 -28.06 -2.45 21.16
CA GLN A 409 -27.79 -3.90 21.23
C GLN A 409 -28.22 -4.51 22.56
N ARG A 410 -28.29 -3.73 23.65
CA ARG A 410 -28.74 -4.17 25.00
C ARG A 410 -27.98 -5.36 25.60
N ILE A 411 -26.73 -5.56 25.17
CA ILE A 411 -25.83 -6.61 25.68
C ILE A 411 -24.77 -6.07 26.66
N TYR A 412 -24.51 -4.77 26.64
CA TYR A 412 -23.54 -4.11 27.53
C TYR A 412 -24.24 -3.63 28.79
N ARG A 413 -23.53 -3.59 29.92
CA ARG A 413 -24.08 -3.09 31.19
C ARG A 413 -24.33 -1.58 31.12
N LYS A 414 -23.38 -0.83 30.56
CA LYS A 414 -23.52 0.62 30.36
C LYS A 414 -22.70 1.10 29.16
N VAL A 415 -23.26 2.03 28.39
CA VAL A 415 -22.53 2.79 27.38
C VAL A 415 -22.47 4.25 27.83
N TYR A 416 -21.31 4.87 27.73
CA TYR A 416 -21.08 6.28 28.02
C TYR A 416 -20.77 7.00 26.70
N ALA A 417 -21.71 7.81 26.21
CA ALA A 417 -21.53 8.65 25.03
C ALA A 417 -20.75 9.93 25.39
N THR A 418 -19.44 9.82 25.58
CA THR A 418 -18.57 10.91 26.07
C THR A 418 -17.11 10.70 25.65
N ASP A 419 -16.29 11.75 25.75
CA ASP A 419 -14.84 11.63 25.68
C ASP A 419 -14.30 10.86 26.90
N PHE A 420 -13.60 9.75 26.65
CA PHE A 420 -12.96 8.95 27.70
C PHE A 420 -11.95 9.73 28.52
N LEU A 421 -11.18 10.63 27.90
CA LEU A 421 -10.19 11.45 28.60
C LEU A 421 -10.86 12.48 29.54
N ALA A 422 -12.13 12.80 29.33
CA ALA A 422 -12.94 13.62 30.23
C ALA A 422 -13.64 12.81 31.33
N LEU A 423 -13.87 11.51 31.12
CA LEU A 423 -14.48 10.61 32.09
C LEU A 423 -13.56 10.41 33.31
N ARG A 424 -14.15 10.11 34.48
CA ARG A 424 -13.41 9.89 35.73
C ARG A 424 -13.89 8.62 36.45
N PRO A 425 -13.02 7.92 37.19
CA PRO A 425 -13.41 6.74 37.97
C PRO A 425 -14.50 7.00 39.01
N ALA A 426 -14.65 8.25 39.47
CA ALA A 426 -15.75 8.63 40.38
C ALA A 426 -17.15 8.46 39.74
N VAL A 427 -17.24 8.49 38.41
CA VAL A 427 -18.50 8.31 37.66
C VAL A 427 -18.79 6.84 37.43
N THR A 428 -17.78 6.07 37.02
CA THR A 428 -17.95 4.68 36.58
C THR A 428 -17.64 3.65 37.65
N GLY A 429 -16.89 4.02 38.69
CA GLY A 429 -16.11 3.10 39.50
C GLY A 429 -14.90 2.54 38.74
N LYS A 430 -14.14 1.68 39.42
CA LYS A 430 -12.98 0.97 38.86
C LYS A 430 -13.38 -0.36 38.21
N TYR A 431 -12.46 -0.93 37.43
CA TYR A 431 -12.64 -2.13 36.61
C TYR A 431 -11.54 -3.15 36.84
N ASP A 432 -11.90 -4.43 36.71
CA ASP A 432 -10.97 -5.55 36.80
C ASP A 432 -10.14 -5.69 35.54
N ARG A 433 -10.74 -5.39 34.37
CA ARG A 433 -10.09 -5.45 33.07
C ARG A 433 -10.36 -4.18 32.25
N ILE A 434 -9.37 -3.74 31.51
CA ILE A 434 -9.54 -2.72 30.47
C ILE A 434 -8.96 -3.27 29.18
N ILE A 435 -9.80 -3.40 28.15
CA ILE A 435 -9.42 -3.90 26.83
C ILE A 435 -9.68 -2.79 25.84
N MET A 436 -8.67 -2.35 25.08
CA MET A 436 -8.80 -1.12 24.31
C MET A 436 -8.02 -1.09 23.01
N ASN A 437 -8.56 -0.37 22.03
CA ASN A 437 -7.88 0.05 20.82
C ASN A 437 -8.02 1.58 20.70
N PRO A 438 -7.22 2.36 21.45
CA PRO A 438 -7.27 3.81 21.42
C PRO A 438 -6.83 4.39 20.07
N PRO A 439 -7.19 5.65 19.76
CA PRO A 439 -6.77 6.32 18.54
C PRO A 439 -5.23 6.50 18.49
N PHE A 440 -4.63 6.23 17.33
CA PHE A 440 -3.16 6.18 17.15
C PHE A 440 -2.48 7.53 16.85
N ASP A 441 -3.24 8.59 16.57
CA ASP A 441 -2.70 9.90 16.20
C ASP A 441 -2.13 10.64 17.42
N MET A 442 -1.09 11.46 17.20
CA MET A 442 -0.57 12.41 18.17
C MET A 442 -0.24 11.84 19.57
N GLU A 443 0.16 10.57 19.67
CA GLU A 443 0.42 9.88 20.96
C GLU A 443 -0.80 9.81 21.89
N ARG A 444 -2.02 9.89 21.34
CA ARG A 444 -3.24 9.72 22.13
C ARG A 444 -3.38 8.32 22.69
N ASP A 445 -2.84 7.31 22.01
CA ASP A 445 -2.74 5.95 22.52
C ASP A 445 -2.08 5.92 23.91
N ILE A 446 -0.95 6.63 24.08
CA ILE A 446 -0.28 6.81 25.38
C ILE A 446 -1.21 7.52 26.38
N ASP A 447 -1.83 8.64 25.98
CA ASP A 447 -2.70 9.41 26.88
C ASP A 447 -3.89 8.56 27.39
N HIS A 448 -4.47 7.73 26.52
CA HIS A 448 -5.58 6.83 26.85
C HIS A 448 -5.13 5.69 27.76
N VAL A 449 -3.99 5.04 27.49
CA VAL A 449 -3.49 3.95 28.34
C VAL A 449 -3.14 4.47 29.74
N VAL A 450 -2.45 5.61 29.83
CA VAL A 450 -2.11 6.23 31.12
C VAL A 450 -3.37 6.61 31.89
N HIS A 451 -4.37 7.19 31.21
CA HIS A 451 -5.67 7.50 31.83
C HIS A 451 -6.42 6.25 32.29
N ALA A 452 -6.38 5.18 31.50
CA ALA A 452 -7.02 3.91 31.83
C ALA A 452 -6.45 3.27 33.10
N LEU A 453 -5.18 3.49 33.45
CA LEU A 453 -4.62 3.03 34.71
C LEU A 453 -5.37 3.58 35.94
N ASP A 454 -5.97 4.77 35.86
CA ASP A 454 -6.77 5.35 36.94
C ASP A 454 -8.11 4.61 37.13
N PHE A 455 -8.61 3.95 36.08
CA PHE A 455 -9.84 3.17 36.08
C PHE A 455 -9.65 1.72 36.52
N LEU A 456 -8.41 1.22 36.58
CA LEU A 456 -8.14 -0.15 37.02
C LEU A 456 -8.21 -0.29 38.54
N GLU A 457 -8.78 -1.41 38.99
CA GLU A 457 -8.52 -1.94 40.33
C GLU A 457 -7.04 -2.26 40.53
N ASP A 458 -6.57 -2.27 41.77
CA ASP A 458 -5.13 -2.41 42.07
C ASP A 458 -4.57 -3.74 41.55
N GLY A 459 -5.38 -4.80 41.58
CA GLY A 459 -5.08 -6.09 40.95
C GLY A 459 -5.63 -6.26 39.52
N GLY A 460 -6.01 -5.17 38.85
CA GLY A 460 -6.60 -5.18 37.52
C GLY A 460 -5.58 -5.34 36.39
N CYS A 461 -6.06 -5.76 35.22
CA CYS A 461 -5.25 -6.00 34.02
C CYS A 461 -5.70 -5.09 32.86
N LEU A 462 -4.74 -4.53 32.14
CA LEU A 462 -4.98 -3.74 30.94
C LEU A 462 -4.33 -4.40 29.72
N ALA A 463 -5.08 -4.44 28.63
CA ALA A 463 -4.61 -4.82 27.31
C ALA A 463 -4.99 -3.73 26.30
N ALA A 464 -4.00 -3.17 25.61
CA ALA A 464 -4.20 -2.11 24.62
C ALA A 464 -3.53 -2.44 23.28
N ILE A 465 -4.15 -2.05 22.17
CA ILE A 465 -3.48 -1.94 20.86
C ILE A 465 -2.99 -0.50 20.72
N MET A 466 -1.71 -0.33 20.35
CA MET A 466 -1.08 0.98 20.22
C MET A 466 -0.30 1.06 18.92
N SER A 467 0.07 2.27 18.47
CA SER A 467 1.01 2.38 17.36
C SER A 467 2.39 1.87 17.80
N ALA A 468 3.10 1.15 16.94
CA ALA A 468 4.45 0.66 17.22
C ALA A 468 5.43 1.80 17.57
N GLY A 469 5.10 3.05 17.18
CA GLY A 469 5.86 4.24 17.56
C GLY A 469 6.09 4.37 19.07
N THR A 470 5.22 3.83 19.93
CA THR A 470 5.40 3.90 21.38
C THR A 470 6.67 3.19 21.87
N GLU A 471 7.14 2.17 21.15
CA GLU A 471 8.36 1.42 21.50
C GLU A 471 9.66 2.17 21.19
N PHE A 472 9.67 3.04 20.17
CA PHE A 472 10.93 3.60 19.65
C PHE A 472 10.95 5.12 19.50
N ARG A 473 9.83 5.83 19.63
CA ARG A 473 9.81 7.31 19.61
C ARG A 473 10.65 7.87 20.76
N GLU A 474 11.53 8.83 20.49
CA GLU A 474 12.39 9.48 21.49
C GLU A 474 11.74 10.77 22.07
N THR A 475 10.44 10.96 21.89
CA THR A 475 9.70 12.02 22.56
C THR A 475 9.74 11.81 24.08
N ARG A 476 9.72 12.91 24.85
CA ARG A 476 9.71 12.82 26.33
C ARG A 476 8.54 11.99 26.85
N LYS A 477 7.36 12.10 26.20
CA LYS A 477 6.16 11.34 26.54
C LYS A 477 6.35 9.84 26.29
N ALA A 478 6.85 9.45 25.12
CA ALA A 478 7.08 8.04 24.80
C ALA A 478 8.18 7.41 25.68
N ILE A 479 9.26 8.13 25.99
CA ILE A 479 10.29 7.68 26.92
C ILE A 479 9.69 7.45 28.32
N ALA A 480 8.95 8.44 28.85
CA ALA A 480 8.31 8.31 30.16
C ALA A 480 7.29 7.17 30.19
N PHE A 481 6.54 6.97 29.11
CA PHE A 481 5.60 5.87 28.97
C PHE A 481 6.30 4.51 29.00
N ARG A 482 7.40 4.33 28.27
CA ARG A 482 8.16 3.06 28.30
C ARG A 482 8.68 2.74 29.70
N VAL A 483 9.22 3.74 30.41
CA VAL A 483 9.65 3.58 31.80
C VAL A 483 8.48 3.18 32.71
N LEU A 484 7.28 3.77 32.50
CA LEU A 484 6.08 3.37 33.24
C LEU A 484 5.67 1.93 32.95
N ILE A 485 5.66 1.51 31.68
CA ILE A 485 5.31 0.13 31.30
C ILE A 485 6.32 -0.87 31.85
N GLU A 486 7.62 -0.56 31.77
CA GLU A 486 8.68 -1.39 32.36
C GLU A 486 8.52 -1.53 33.88
N LYS A 487 8.22 -0.42 34.58
CA LYS A 487 7.95 -0.43 36.03
C LYS A 487 6.77 -1.32 36.41
N LEU A 488 5.77 -1.43 35.52
CA LEU A 488 4.60 -2.29 35.70
C LEU A 488 4.80 -3.72 35.15
N ASN A 489 6.02 -4.09 34.77
CA ASN A 489 6.34 -5.37 34.13
C ASN A 489 5.41 -5.66 32.92
N GLY A 490 5.06 -4.63 32.16
CA GLY A 490 4.22 -4.75 30.97
C GLY A 490 5.00 -5.29 29.78
N GLN A 491 4.29 -5.95 28.86
CA GLN A 491 4.87 -6.56 27.67
C GLN A 491 4.33 -5.89 26.42
N PHE A 492 5.24 -5.49 25.54
CA PHE A 492 4.92 -5.14 24.17
C PHE A 492 5.07 -6.36 23.26
N ARG A 493 4.17 -6.52 22.28
CA ARG A 493 4.29 -7.50 21.20
C ARG A 493 3.84 -6.89 19.89
N TYR A 494 4.62 -7.11 18.84
CA TYR A 494 4.27 -6.69 17.50
C TYR A 494 3.11 -7.51 16.96
N LEU A 495 2.12 -6.82 16.39
CA LEU A 495 1.16 -7.44 15.49
C LEU A 495 1.79 -7.55 14.08
N PRO A 496 1.33 -8.50 13.25
CA PRO A 496 1.76 -8.58 11.85
C PRO A 496 1.66 -7.24 11.10
N HIS A 497 2.52 -7.05 10.11
CA HIS A 497 2.43 -5.86 9.26
C HIS A 497 1.10 -5.87 8.50
N GLY A 498 0.42 -4.72 8.47
CA GLY A 498 -0.88 -4.61 7.79
C GLY A 498 -2.05 -5.19 8.58
N SER A 499 -1.91 -5.48 9.89
CA SER A 499 -3.02 -5.96 10.74
C SER A 499 -4.25 -5.04 10.79
N PHE A 500 -4.17 -3.81 10.29
CA PHE A 500 -5.30 -2.88 10.17
C PHE A 500 -5.52 -2.37 8.73
N ALA A 501 -4.86 -2.98 7.74
CA ALA A 501 -4.90 -2.52 6.35
C ALA A 501 -6.32 -2.62 5.77
N GLU A 502 -7.05 -3.70 6.09
CA GLU A 502 -8.42 -3.92 5.65
C GLU A 502 -9.41 -2.87 6.16
N VAL A 503 -9.13 -2.24 7.30
CA VAL A 503 -9.97 -1.20 7.90
C VAL A 503 -9.46 0.22 7.59
N GLY A 504 -8.49 0.34 6.69
CA GLY A 504 -8.05 1.61 6.13
C GLY A 504 -6.85 2.28 6.81
N THR A 505 -6.04 1.53 7.58
CA THR A 505 -4.78 2.07 8.13
C THR A 505 -3.61 1.09 8.07
N TYR A 506 -2.44 1.59 7.66
CA TYR A 506 -1.19 0.82 7.57
C TYR A 506 -0.25 1.08 8.75
N VAL A 507 -0.75 1.69 9.81
CA VAL A 507 0.02 1.91 11.05
C VAL A 507 0.47 0.54 11.58
N ASN A 508 1.78 0.36 11.73
CA ASN A 508 2.31 -0.78 12.46
C ASN A 508 1.82 -0.69 13.91
N THR A 509 1.27 -1.77 14.43
CA THR A 509 0.68 -1.81 15.75
C THR A 509 1.38 -2.80 16.67
N VAL A 510 1.31 -2.52 17.96
CA VAL A 510 1.78 -3.39 19.04
C VAL A 510 0.65 -3.61 20.03
N THR A 511 0.61 -4.76 20.68
CA THR A 511 -0.20 -4.96 21.89
C THR A 511 0.63 -4.65 23.12
N VAL A 512 0.05 -3.95 24.09
CA VAL A 512 0.59 -3.74 25.43
C VAL A 512 -0.29 -4.43 26.44
N LYS A 513 0.28 -5.32 27.24
CA LYS A 513 -0.43 -6.03 28.31
C LYS A 513 0.30 -5.86 29.64
N LEU A 514 -0.44 -5.51 30.70
CA LEU A 514 0.13 -5.27 32.03
C LEU A 514 -0.88 -5.55 33.15
N TRP A 515 -0.36 -5.71 34.36
CA TRP A 515 -1.14 -5.68 35.60
C TRP A 515 -0.80 -4.41 36.38
N LYS A 516 -1.79 -3.77 37.00
CA LYS A 516 -1.60 -2.50 37.70
C LYS A 516 -0.67 -2.61 38.92
N ASP A 517 -0.67 -3.74 39.60
CA ASP A 517 0.24 -4.03 40.71
C ASP A 517 1.65 -4.45 40.28
N GLY A 518 1.91 -4.52 38.97
CA GLY A 518 3.21 -4.89 38.43
C GLY A 518 3.59 -6.35 38.64
N ARG A 519 2.65 -7.26 38.91
CA ARG A 519 2.98 -8.70 39.02
C ARG A 519 3.57 -9.24 37.72
N LYS A 520 4.54 -10.16 37.83
CA LYS A 520 5.10 -10.88 36.67
C LYS A 520 3.99 -11.63 35.94
N ASN A 521 4.04 -11.58 34.61
CA ASN A 521 3.03 -12.15 33.74
C ASN A 521 3.68 -12.92 32.58
N TYR A 522 2.94 -13.89 32.05
CA TYR A 522 3.33 -14.74 30.92
C TYR A 522 2.21 -14.68 29.86
N PHE A 523 1.85 -13.47 29.46
CA PHE A 523 0.80 -13.24 28.45
C PHE A 523 1.09 -13.94 27.12
#